data_AF-A0A229HE17-F1
#
_entry.id   AF-A0A229HE17-F1
#
_cell.length_a   1.000
_cell.length_b   1.000
_cell.length_c   1.000
_cell.angle_alpha   90.00
_cell.angle_beta   90.00
_cell.angle_gamma   90.00
#
_symmetry.space_group_name_H-M   'P 1'
#
loop_
_entity.id
_entity.type
_entity.pdbx_description
1 polymer ?
#
loop_
_entity_poly.entity_id
_entity_poly.type
_entity_poly.pdbx_seq_one_letter_code
_entity_poly.pdbx_strand_id
1 'polypeptide(L)'
;MTTEHRDGTAESAGAWLPSLIGELLGLDGRRLPVDRPLGEIGIDSLTAAQLSVEVEERTGATIPLERFLGEETLADLVRELDADAQEVGA
;
A
#
# COMPACT_ATOMS: atom_id res chain seq x y z
N MET A 1 4.85 -23.37 7.49
CA MET A 1 6.02 -22.76 6.82
C MET A 1 6.11 -21.35 7.38
N THR A 2 7.25 -21.04 7.99
CA THR A 2 7.55 -19.85 8.80
C THR A 2 7.31 -18.57 8.01
N THR A 3 6.66 -17.54 8.56
CA THR A 3 7.37 -16.43 9.22
C THR A 3 6.61 -15.85 10.42
N GLU A 4 7.24 -15.91 11.59
CA GLU A 4 6.97 -15.00 12.71
C GLU A 4 7.37 -13.58 12.30
N HIS A 5 6.41 -12.68 12.09
CA HIS A 5 6.68 -11.23 12.05
C HIS A 5 6.61 -10.69 13.48
N ARG A 6 7.75 -10.72 14.16
CA ARG A 6 8.05 -9.80 15.26
C ARG A 6 9.05 -8.79 14.72
N ASP A 7 8.57 -7.68 14.15
CA ASP A 7 9.35 -6.44 14.14
C ASP A 7 8.40 -5.24 14.25
N GLY A 8 8.47 -4.58 15.41
CA GLY A 8 7.70 -3.40 15.76
C GLY A 8 8.50 -2.12 15.55
N THR A 9 9.13 -1.96 14.38
CA THR A 9 9.88 -0.75 14.04
C THR A 9 9.51 -0.33 12.62
N ALA A 10 8.48 0.51 12.51
CA ALA A 10 7.99 1.15 11.27
C ALA A 10 8.19 0.28 10.01
N GLU A 11 7.36 -0.76 9.85
CA GLU A 11 7.38 -1.55 8.63
C GLU A 11 7.14 -0.60 7.44
N SER A 12 8.17 -0.38 6.60
CA SER A 12 8.07 0.54 5.47
C SER A 12 6.88 0.16 4.60
N ALA A 13 6.17 1.17 4.08
CA ALA A 13 5.03 0.97 3.18
C ALA A 13 5.35 -0.01 2.04
N GLY A 14 6.60 -0.07 1.58
CA GLY A 14 7.05 -0.99 0.55
C GLY A 14 7.01 -2.48 0.90
N ALA A 15 6.89 -2.86 2.18
CA ALA A 15 6.83 -4.26 2.60
C ALA A 15 5.39 -4.75 2.80
N TRP A 16 4.56 -3.94 3.46
CA TRP A 16 3.18 -4.32 3.77
C TRP A 16 2.18 -3.96 2.67
N LEU A 17 2.40 -2.87 1.92
CA LEU A 17 1.46 -2.42 0.89
C LEU A 17 1.35 -3.41 -0.28
N PRO A 18 2.44 -3.98 -0.84
CA PRO A 18 2.33 -5.01 -1.88
C PRO A 18 1.65 -6.28 -1.36
N SER A 19 1.92 -6.64 -0.10
CA SER A 19 1.32 -7.81 0.54
C SER A 19 -0.18 -7.64 0.71
N LEU A 20 -0.63 -6.45 1.17
CA LEU A 20 -2.03 -6.09 1.32
C LEU A 20 -2.77 -6.10 -0.02
N ILE A 21 -2.18 -5.50 -1.06
CA ILE A 21 -2.77 -5.50 -2.40
C ILE A 21 -2.84 -6.93 -2.96
N GLY A 22 -1.80 -7.73 -2.74
CA GLY A 22 -1.79 -9.14 -3.09
C GLY A 22 -2.98 -9.88 -2.47
N GLU A 23 -3.19 -9.74 -1.15
CA GLU A 23 -4.33 -10.37 -0.47
C GLU A 23 -5.67 -9.91 -1.03
N LEU A 24 -5.85 -8.61 -1.25
CA LEU A 24 -7.08 -8.03 -1.80
C LEU A 24 -7.39 -8.54 -3.22
N LEU A 25 -6.37 -8.67 -4.07
CA LEU A 25 -6.51 -9.16 -5.45
C LEU A 25 -6.49 -10.69 -5.55
N GLY A 26 -6.21 -11.40 -4.45
CA GLY A 26 -5.95 -12.84 -4.47
C GLY A 26 -4.68 -13.22 -5.24
N LEU A 27 -3.72 -12.30 -5.32
CA LEU A 27 -2.43 -12.45 -5.99
C LEU A 27 -1.29 -12.51 -4.97
N ASP A 28 -0.14 -13.03 -5.40
CA ASP A 28 1.05 -13.01 -4.56
C ASP A 28 1.64 -11.58 -4.56
N GLY A 29 1.67 -10.91 -3.40
CA GLY A 29 2.17 -9.54 -3.27
C GLY A 29 3.61 -9.36 -3.76
N ARG A 30 4.41 -10.44 -3.78
CA ARG A 30 5.77 -10.44 -4.34
C ARG A 30 5.83 -10.47 -5.87
N ARG A 31 4.70 -10.77 -6.53
CA ARG A 31 4.56 -10.75 -7.99
C ARG A 31 3.88 -9.48 -8.49
N LEU A 32 3.49 -8.57 -7.60
CA LEU A 32 2.85 -7.33 -8.00
C LEU A 32 3.85 -6.43 -8.74
N PRO A 33 3.51 -5.91 -9.93
CA PRO A 33 4.40 -5.02 -10.66
C PRO A 33 4.39 -3.64 -10.00
N VAL A 34 5.45 -3.35 -9.23
CA VAL A 34 5.58 -2.07 -8.51
C VAL A 34 5.82 -0.86 -9.42
N ASP A 35 6.27 -1.13 -10.65
CA ASP A 35 6.55 -0.16 -11.71
C ASP A 35 5.32 0.14 -12.58
N ARG A 36 4.16 -0.47 -12.28
CA ARG A 36 2.92 -0.24 -13.03
C ARG A 36 1.91 0.60 -12.24
N PRO A 37 1.03 1.33 -12.95
CA PRO A 37 -0.07 2.04 -12.33
C PRO A 37 -1.00 1.06 -11.62
N LEU A 38 -1.46 1.40 -10.42
CA LEU A 38 -2.39 0.58 -9.64
C LEU A 38 -3.67 0.25 -10.42
N GLY A 39 -4.20 1.21 -11.18
CA GLY A 39 -5.35 0.99 -12.06
C GLY A 39 -5.13 -0.07 -13.16
N GLU A 40 -3.89 -0.27 -13.62
CA GLU A 40 -3.57 -1.33 -14.60
C GLU A 40 -3.40 -2.72 -13.97
N ILE A 41 -3.19 -2.79 -12.65
CA ILE A 41 -2.97 -4.06 -11.92
C ILE A 41 -4.31 -4.75 -11.60
N GLY A 42 -5.43 -4.05 -11.79
CA GLY A 42 -6.77 -4.51 -11.42
C GLY A 42 -7.25 -3.92 -10.09
N ILE A 43 -6.71 -2.78 -9.67
CA ILE A 43 -7.28 -2.02 -8.56
C ILE A 43 -8.57 -1.36 -9.05
N ASP A 44 -9.70 -1.91 -8.60
CA ASP A 44 -11.02 -1.32 -8.78
C ASP A 44 -11.38 -0.39 -7.61
N SER A 45 -12.47 0.38 -7.74
CA SER A 45 -12.90 1.31 -6.66
C SER A 45 -13.13 0.62 -5.31
N LEU A 46 -13.54 -0.66 -5.30
CA LEU A 46 -13.71 -1.42 -4.06
C LEU A 46 -12.36 -1.73 -3.40
N THR A 47 -11.37 -2.15 -4.20
CA THR A 47 -10.03 -2.45 -3.70
C THR A 47 -9.32 -1.18 -3.26
N ALA A 48 -9.46 -0.09 -4.01
CA ALA A 48 -8.98 1.24 -3.64
C ALA A 48 -9.58 1.72 -2.31
N ALA A 49 -10.88 1.49 -2.08
CA ALA A 49 -11.53 1.89 -0.82
C ALA A 49 -11.01 1.10 0.38
N GLN A 50 -10.83 -0.21 0.23
CA GLN A 50 -10.24 -1.03 1.28
C GLN A 50 -8.79 -0.63 1.56
N LEU A 51 -8.00 -0.35 0.53
CA LEU A 51 -6.64 0.18 0.65
C LEU A 51 -6.62 1.50 1.40
N SER A 52 -7.47 2.44 1.04
CA SER A 52 -7.55 3.74 1.71
C SER A 52 -7.83 3.59 3.20
N VAL A 53 -8.77 2.72 3.59
CA VAL A 53 -9.10 2.47 4.99
C VAL A 53 -7.94 1.80 5.73
N GLU A 54 -7.33 0.76 5.15
CA GLU A 54 -6.20 0.07 5.77
C GLU A 54 -4.97 0.96 5.92
N VAL A 55 -4.70 1.82 4.94
CA VAL A 55 -3.62 2.80 4.96
C VAL A 55 -3.88 3.82 6.08
N GLU A 56 -5.09 4.37 6.16
CA GLU A 56 -5.48 5.33 7.19
C GLU A 56 -5.40 4.71 8.60
N GLU A 57 -5.86 3.48 8.80
CA GLU A 57 -5.80 2.80 10.10
C GLU A 57 -4.35 2.51 10.54
N ARG A 58 -3.44 2.26 9.59
CA ARG A 58 -2.02 1.94 9.87
C ARG A 58 -1.15 3.17 10.05
N THR A 59 -1.38 4.21 9.25
CA THR A 59 -0.50 5.38 9.14
C THR A 59 -1.14 6.67 9.66
N GLY A 60 -2.47 6.72 9.74
CA GLY A 60 -3.24 7.94 9.97
C GLY A 60 -3.44 8.80 8.72
N ALA A 61 -2.86 8.43 7.58
CA ALA A 61 -2.93 9.19 6.34
C ALA A 61 -4.16 8.81 5.51
N THR A 62 -4.99 9.79 5.17
CA THR A 62 -6.13 9.61 4.25
C THR A 62 -5.66 9.78 2.81
N ILE A 63 -5.63 8.69 2.04
CA ILE A 63 -5.31 8.73 0.60
C ILE A 63 -6.59 8.63 -0.23
N PRO A 64 -6.90 9.61 -1.10
CA PRO A 64 -8.10 9.55 -1.93
C PRO A 64 -8.03 8.42 -2.96
N LEU A 65 -9.18 7.78 -3.20
CA LEU A 65 -9.39 6.68 -4.16
C LEU A 65 -8.83 6.98 -5.56
N GLU A 66 -8.92 8.23 -5.99
CA GLU A 66 -8.46 8.71 -7.29
C GLU A 66 -6.96 8.49 -7.50
N ARG A 67 -6.17 8.48 -6.42
CA ARG A 67 -4.72 8.17 -6.47
C ARG A 67 -4.50 6.69 -6.75
N PHE A 68 -5.26 5.82 -6.10
CA PHE A 68 -5.22 4.37 -6.34
C PHE A 68 -5.77 3.96 -7.72
N LEU A 69 -6.74 4.72 -8.25
CA LEU A 69 -7.34 4.50 -9.58
C LEU A 69 -6.63 5.28 -10.69
N GLY A 70 -5.65 6.11 -10.33
CA GLY A 70 -4.94 6.99 -11.24
C GLY A 70 -3.77 6.32 -11.94
N GLU A 71 -2.87 7.17 -12.45
CA GLU A 71 -1.63 6.76 -13.11
C GLU A 71 -0.49 6.47 -12.11
N GLU A 72 -0.79 6.54 -10.82
CA GLU A 72 0.17 6.36 -9.73
C GLU A 72 0.60 4.90 -9.59
N THR A 73 1.90 4.73 -9.36
CA THR A 73 2.50 3.42 -9.17
C THR A 73 2.58 3.06 -7.70
N LEU A 74 2.72 1.77 -7.41
CA LEU A 74 2.93 1.32 -6.04
C LEU A 74 4.18 1.98 -5.41
N ALA A 75 5.24 2.17 -6.19
CA ALA A 75 6.47 2.81 -5.71
C ALA A 75 6.25 4.27 -5.28
N ASP A 76 5.39 5.01 -6.00
CA ASP A 76 5.07 6.41 -5.69
C ASP A 76 4.28 6.51 -4.38
N LEU A 77 3.27 5.65 -4.24
CA LEU A 77 2.44 5.54 -3.03
C LEU A 77 3.25 5.14 -1.80
N VAL A 78 4.17 4.18 -1.96
CA VAL A 78 5.11 3.79 -0.90
C VAL A 78 5.99 4.96 -0.48
N ARG A 79 6.48 5.75 -1.44
CA ARG A 79 7.36 6.89 -1.16
C ARG A 79 6.63 8.00 -0.40
N GLU A 80 5.39 8.30 -0.80
CA GLU A 80 4.51 9.24 -0.09
C GLU A 80 4.22 8.76 1.33
N LEU A 81 3.81 7.51 1.49
CA LEU A 81 3.49 6.93 2.80
C LEU A 81 4.71 6.89 3.73
N ASP A 82 5.89 6.60 3.19
CA ASP A 82 7.14 6.65 3.94
C ASP A 82 7.50 8.11 4.30
N ALA A 83 7.20 9.09 3.44
CA ALA A 83 7.40 10.50 3.74
C ALA A 83 6.45 11.02 4.83
N ASP A 84 5.15 10.76 4.70
CA ASP A 84 4.12 11.24 5.63
C ASP A 84 4.30 10.63 7.03
N ALA A 85 4.64 9.33 7.10
CA ALA A 85 4.98 8.66 8.36
C ALA A 85 6.19 9.28 9.09
N GLN A 86 7.08 9.96 8.37
CA GLN A 86 8.25 10.63 8.96
C GLN A 86 7.90 12.05 9.44
N GLU A 87 6.85 12.68 8.89
CA GLU A 87 6.41 14.03 9.27
C GLU A 87 5.56 14.06 10.55
N VAL A 88 4.79 13.01 10.84
CA VAL A 88 4.04 12.89 12.11
C VAL A 88 4.91 12.64 13.36
N GLY A 89 6.24 12.52 13.19
CA GLY A 89 7.21 12.31 14.27
C GLY A 89 7.97 13.57 14.76
N ALA A 90 7.65 14.77 14.26
CA ALA A 90 8.38 16.02 14.56
C ALA A 90 7.74 16.91 15.63
#